data_AF-X1C489-F1
#
_entry.id   AF-X1C489-F1
#
_cell.length_a   1.000
_cell.length_b   1.000
_cell.length_c   1.000
_cell.angle_alpha   90.00
_cell.angle_beta   90.00
_cell.angle_gamma   90.00
#
_symmetry.space_group_name_H-M   'P 1'
#
loop_
_entity.id
_entity.type
_entity.pdbx_description
1 polymer ?
#
loop_
_entity_poly.entity_id
_entity_poly.type
_entity_poly.pdbx_seq_one_letter_code
_entity_poly.pdbx_strand_id
1 'polypeptide(L)'
;YTNGKINTFSDFTGTKYAEYAEKLREMDSLISRSQILSNSTVHDELRKASEYAAVRNLLNSDLQPKYVLLDGAMSVFMHPARQYPSMPGGFMLRDLCTLARQKQVILCAVSKNHTIPFAHRIAKMAKDNFGVGAKWFCLLPSRDDPGGGLNIIDDRAYIPPVLAVPYLFSFSRNNRPSRIDFDRVWWLENIFVPGDPMTTRENEKALFKELEFMSRDARWYGYPVALALAHESCKLSFEDLRLAREISSDVLKEIGLVNHKTQPLRADFNQ
;
A
#
# COMPACT_ATOMS: atom_id res chain seq x y z
N TYR A 1 -39.12 -2.69 -14.89
CA TYR A 1 -39.18 -1.31 -15.42
C TYR A 1 -38.82 -1.16 -16.91
N THR A 2 -38.36 -2.18 -17.64
CA THR A 2 -38.21 -2.13 -19.11
C THR A 2 -38.98 -3.20 -19.88
N ASN A 3 -39.63 -4.16 -19.22
CA ASN A 3 -40.38 -5.29 -19.83
C ASN A 3 -39.63 -5.96 -21.01
N GLY A 4 -38.32 -6.19 -20.88
CA GLY A 4 -37.52 -6.90 -21.89
C GLY A 4 -37.19 -6.11 -23.16
N LYS A 5 -37.48 -4.79 -23.20
CA LYS A 5 -37.16 -3.91 -24.35
C LYS A 5 -35.69 -3.53 -24.47
N ILE A 6 -34.89 -3.79 -23.43
CA ILE A 6 -33.45 -3.52 -23.41
C ILE A 6 -32.79 -4.78 -22.86
N ASN A 7 -32.10 -5.52 -23.73
CA ASN A 7 -31.36 -6.73 -23.42
C ASN A 7 -29.86 -6.58 -23.72
N THR A 8 -29.47 -5.66 -24.60
CA THR A 8 -28.10 -5.43 -25.05
C THR A 8 -27.78 -3.95 -25.16
N PHE A 9 -26.49 -3.58 -25.14
CA PHE A 9 -26.07 -2.17 -25.32
C PHE A 9 -26.47 -1.59 -26.70
N SER A 10 -26.65 -2.44 -27.71
CA SER A 10 -27.16 -2.06 -29.03
C SER A 10 -28.61 -1.57 -29.00
N ASP A 11 -29.41 -1.97 -28.01
CA ASP A 11 -30.82 -1.59 -27.90
C ASP A 11 -31.00 -0.11 -27.50
N PHE A 12 -29.92 0.56 -27.09
CA PHE A 12 -29.92 2.00 -26.83
C PHE A 12 -29.78 2.83 -28.12
N THR A 13 -29.41 2.22 -29.24
CA THR A 13 -29.19 2.91 -30.52
C THR A 13 -30.51 3.54 -31.01
N GLY A 14 -30.48 4.84 -31.33
CA GLY A 14 -31.68 5.58 -31.76
C GLY A 14 -32.61 6.04 -30.62
N THR A 15 -32.26 5.75 -29.37
CA THR A 15 -32.95 6.32 -28.20
C THR A 15 -32.24 7.59 -27.73
N LYS A 16 -32.93 8.41 -26.93
CA LYS A 16 -32.32 9.56 -26.22
C LYS A 16 -31.21 9.17 -25.24
N TYR A 17 -31.01 7.88 -24.99
CA TYR A 17 -30.00 7.35 -24.09
C TYR A 17 -28.78 6.76 -24.81
N ALA A 18 -28.73 6.84 -26.15
CA ALA A 18 -27.62 6.33 -26.95
C ALA A 18 -26.26 6.90 -26.53
N GLU A 19 -26.22 8.17 -26.14
CA GLU A 19 -25.01 8.85 -25.64
C GLU A 19 -24.45 8.25 -24.33
N TYR A 20 -25.27 7.54 -23.56
CA TYR A 20 -24.85 6.89 -22.31
C TYR A 20 -24.44 5.43 -22.51
N ALA A 21 -24.67 4.85 -23.70
CA ALA A 21 -24.39 3.44 -23.96
C ALA A 21 -22.89 3.12 -23.87
N GLU A 22 -22.01 4.02 -24.31
CA GLU A 22 -20.56 3.86 -24.13
C GLU A 22 -20.15 3.92 -22.65
N LYS A 23 -20.67 4.88 -21.88
CA LYS A 23 -20.41 4.98 -20.43
C LYS A 23 -20.91 3.74 -19.69
N LEU A 24 -22.04 3.18 -20.09
CA LEU A 24 -22.57 1.93 -19.51
C LEU A 24 -21.74 0.71 -19.91
N ARG A 25 -21.20 0.66 -21.14
CA ARG A 25 -20.28 -0.39 -21.59
C ARG A 25 -18.94 -0.33 -20.83
N GLU A 26 -18.44 0.87 -20.55
CA GLU A 26 -17.32 1.06 -19.62
C GLU A 26 -17.67 0.52 -18.23
N MET A 27 -18.87 0.82 -17.70
CA MET A 27 -19.33 0.31 -16.41
C MET A 27 -19.49 -1.23 -16.36
N ASP A 28 -19.89 -1.86 -17.45
CA ASP A 28 -19.97 -3.33 -17.55
C ASP A 28 -18.59 -3.99 -17.42
N SER A 29 -17.57 -3.38 -18.03
CA SER A 29 -16.17 -3.78 -17.86
C SER A 29 -15.64 -3.54 -16.43
N LEU A 30 -16.23 -2.60 -15.68
CA LEU A 30 -15.94 -2.39 -14.25
C LEU A 30 -16.57 -3.48 -13.37
N ILE A 31 -17.75 -3.97 -13.73
CA ILE A 31 -18.45 -5.06 -13.03
C ILE A 31 -17.79 -6.41 -13.33
N SER A 32 -17.29 -6.66 -14.55
CA SER A 32 -16.60 -7.93 -14.85
C SER A 32 -15.30 -8.12 -14.04
N ARG A 33 -14.68 -7.04 -13.57
CA ARG A 33 -13.57 -7.07 -12.60
C ARG A 33 -14.00 -7.18 -11.13
N SER A 34 -15.29 -7.18 -10.82
CA SER A 34 -15.78 -7.54 -9.47
C SER A 34 -15.43 -8.99 -9.09
N GLN A 35 -15.00 -9.81 -10.06
CA GLN A 35 -14.39 -11.13 -9.85
C GLN A 35 -13.00 -11.08 -9.17
N ILE A 36 -12.45 -9.91 -8.86
CA ILE A 36 -11.15 -9.74 -8.16
C ILE A 36 -11.32 -9.69 -6.62
N LEU A 37 -12.55 -9.74 -6.10
CA LEU A 37 -12.78 -9.93 -4.66
C LEU A 37 -12.61 -11.41 -4.28
N SER A 38 -11.37 -11.89 -4.36
CA SER A 38 -10.98 -13.11 -3.66
C SER A 38 -11.10 -12.87 -2.15
N ASN A 39 -11.34 -13.94 -1.39
CA ASN A 39 -11.33 -13.86 0.07
C ASN A 39 -10.02 -13.23 0.58
N SER A 40 -8.88 -13.50 -0.06
CA SER A 40 -7.60 -12.90 0.29
C SER A 40 -7.60 -11.37 0.17
N THR A 41 -8.13 -10.81 -0.91
CA THR A 41 -8.23 -9.35 -1.09
C THR A 41 -9.14 -8.72 -0.04
N VAL A 42 -10.25 -9.39 0.30
CA VAL A 42 -11.16 -8.93 1.36
C VAL A 42 -10.47 -8.97 2.72
N HIS A 43 -9.78 -10.07 3.06
CA HIS A 43 -9.01 -10.18 4.31
C HIS A 43 -7.91 -9.12 4.40
N ASP A 44 -7.19 -8.85 3.31
CA ASP A 44 -6.16 -7.81 3.26
C ASP A 44 -6.75 -6.42 3.49
N GLU A 45 -7.91 -6.11 2.91
CA GLU A 45 -8.58 -4.83 3.13
C GLU A 45 -9.14 -4.69 4.55
N LEU A 46 -9.69 -5.75 5.13
CA LEU A 46 -10.13 -5.76 6.54
C LEU A 46 -8.95 -5.56 7.50
N ARG A 47 -7.80 -6.20 7.21
CA ARG A 47 -6.56 -5.98 7.97
C ARG A 47 -6.13 -4.52 7.87
N LYS A 48 -6.01 -3.97 6.66
CA LYS A 48 -5.61 -2.56 6.45
C LYS A 48 -6.56 -1.60 7.14
N ALA A 49 -7.87 -1.81 7.04
CA ALA A 49 -8.86 -0.97 7.70
C ALA A 49 -8.66 -0.98 9.23
N SER A 50 -8.39 -2.15 9.81
CA SER A 50 -8.11 -2.28 11.24
C SER A 50 -6.80 -1.59 11.65
N GLU A 51 -5.72 -1.79 10.89
CA GLU A 51 -4.44 -1.11 11.10
C GLU A 51 -4.59 0.42 11.00
N TYR A 52 -5.31 0.90 9.99
CA TYR A 52 -5.55 2.32 9.79
C TYR A 52 -6.44 2.93 10.87
N ALA A 53 -7.44 2.20 11.36
CA ALA A 53 -8.24 2.63 12.50
C ALA A 53 -7.38 2.76 13.77
N ALA A 54 -6.48 1.79 14.03
CA ALA A 54 -5.54 1.86 15.15
C ALA A 54 -4.60 3.07 15.04
N VAL A 55 -4.08 3.36 13.85
CA VAL A 55 -3.25 4.54 13.59
C VAL A 55 -4.04 5.82 13.78
N ARG A 56 -5.30 5.89 13.32
CA ARG A 56 -6.16 7.05 13.55
C ARG A 56 -6.36 7.31 15.04
N ASN A 57 -6.56 6.26 15.84
CA ASN A 57 -6.68 6.37 17.29
C ASN A 57 -5.39 6.89 17.92
N LEU A 58 -4.23 6.39 17.49
CA LEU A 58 -2.92 6.88 17.93
C LEU A 58 -2.75 8.37 17.63
N LEU A 59 -3.06 8.82 16.40
CA LEU A 59 -2.93 10.22 15.99
C LEU A 59 -3.92 11.16 16.71
N ASN A 60 -5.03 10.64 17.21
CA ASN A 60 -6.00 11.40 18.00
C ASN A 60 -5.76 11.34 19.51
N SER A 61 -4.84 10.48 19.96
CA SER A 61 -4.46 10.39 21.36
C SER A 61 -3.55 11.55 21.78
N ASP A 62 -3.28 11.65 23.08
CA ASP A 62 -2.30 12.60 23.62
C ASP A 62 -0.85 12.19 23.33
N LEU A 63 -0.63 10.99 22.78
CA LEU A 63 0.69 10.57 22.32
C LEU A 63 1.05 11.32 21.03
N GLN A 64 2.23 11.94 21.01
CA GLN A 64 2.75 12.66 19.85
C GLN A 64 4.02 11.99 19.32
N PRO A 65 3.91 10.81 18.68
CA PRO A 65 5.07 10.16 18.10
C PRO A 65 5.62 11.00 16.95
N LYS A 66 6.95 11.11 16.84
CA LYS A 66 7.58 11.74 15.67
C LYS A 66 7.28 10.97 14.39
N TYR A 67 7.27 9.63 14.46
CA TYR A 67 7.04 8.73 13.34
C TYR A 67 5.92 7.75 13.62
N VAL A 68 5.08 7.51 12.62
CA VAL A 68 4.19 6.36 12.55
C VAL A 68 4.55 5.56 11.30
N LEU A 69 4.90 4.29 11.52
CA LEU A 69 5.35 3.37 10.47
C LEU A 69 4.23 2.38 10.15
N LEU A 70 3.83 2.29 8.88
CA LEU A 70 2.89 1.28 8.39
C LEU A 70 3.68 0.11 7.78
N ASP A 71 3.26 -1.14 8.03
CA ASP A 71 3.86 -2.31 7.38
C ASP A 71 3.21 -2.51 6.00
N GLY A 72 3.89 -2.06 4.95
CA GLY A 72 3.36 -2.08 3.59
C GLY A 72 3.80 -0.89 2.75
N ALA A 73 2.94 -0.48 1.83
CA ALA A 73 3.19 0.60 0.89
C ALA A 73 2.03 1.61 0.93
N MET A 74 2.31 2.87 0.57
CA MET A 74 1.27 3.89 0.39
C MET A 74 0.53 3.76 -0.95
N SER A 75 0.62 2.61 -1.59
CA SER A 75 -0.06 2.28 -2.84
C SER A 75 -1.58 2.30 -2.65
N VAL A 76 -2.25 3.22 -3.35
CA VAL A 76 -3.70 3.29 -3.41
C VAL A 76 -4.16 2.79 -4.77
N PHE A 77 -5.02 1.77 -4.79
CA PHE A 77 -5.71 1.36 -6.01
C PHE A 77 -6.69 2.46 -6.40
N MET A 78 -6.44 3.12 -7.53
CA MET A 78 -7.30 4.18 -8.03
C MET A 78 -8.37 3.60 -8.95
N HIS A 79 -9.56 4.19 -8.93
CA HIS A 79 -10.63 3.82 -9.84
C HIS A 79 -10.23 4.19 -11.28
N PRO A 80 -10.37 3.28 -12.28
CA PRO A 80 -9.83 3.50 -13.63
C PRO A 80 -10.38 4.75 -14.33
N ALA A 81 -11.65 5.05 -14.12
CA ALA A 81 -12.34 6.18 -14.75
C ALA A 81 -12.51 7.41 -13.85
N ARG A 82 -12.17 7.30 -12.56
CA ARG A 82 -12.48 8.35 -11.58
C ARG A 82 -11.26 8.51 -10.68
N GLN A 83 -10.77 9.74 -10.50
CA GLN A 83 -9.53 10.02 -9.75
C GLN A 83 -9.69 9.84 -8.23
N TYR A 84 -10.34 8.77 -7.76
CA TYR A 84 -10.51 8.42 -6.36
C TYR A 84 -10.12 6.96 -6.08
N PRO A 85 -9.85 6.58 -4.82
CA PRO A 85 -9.56 5.20 -4.45
C PRO A 85 -10.68 4.20 -4.76
N SER A 86 -10.34 3.01 -5.26
CA SER A 86 -11.32 1.96 -5.56
C SER A 86 -11.77 1.15 -4.33
N MET A 87 -11.01 1.20 -3.23
CA MET A 87 -11.27 0.46 -1.99
C MET A 87 -11.27 1.38 -0.76
N PRO A 88 -12.03 1.04 0.31
CA PRO A 88 -12.10 1.84 1.54
C PRO A 88 -10.73 2.15 2.16
N GLY A 89 -9.79 1.19 2.16
CA GLY A 89 -8.46 1.38 2.73
C GLY A 89 -7.71 2.54 2.08
N GLY A 90 -7.93 2.79 0.78
CA GLY A 90 -7.33 3.93 0.09
C GLY A 90 -7.83 5.29 0.59
N PHE A 91 -9.13 5.42 0.90
CA PHE A 91 -9.67 6.64 1.49
C PHE A 91 -9.15 6.86 2.91
N MET A 92 -9.12 5.79 3.72
CA MET A 92 -8.60 5.83 5.08
C MET A 92 -7.12 6.26 5.10
N LEU A 93 -6.29 5.71 4.21
CA LEU A 93 -4.89 6.11 4.10
C LEU A 93 -4.73 7.61 3.80
N ARG A 94 -5.56 8.20 2.93
CA ARG A 94 -5.51 9.64 2.62
C ARG A 94 -5.92 10.51 3.79
N ASP A 95 -6.96 10.11 4.50
CA ASP A 95 -7.40 10.75 5.73
C ASP A 95 -6.30 10.67 6.81
N LEU A 96 -5.63 9.52 6.97
CA LEU A 96 -4.48 9.37 7.86
C LEU A 96 -3.30 10.28 7.49
N CYS A 97 -2.93 10.36 6.21
CA CYS A 97 -1.88 11.28 5.76
C CYS A 97 -2.22 12.73 6.11
N THR A 98 -3.50 13.11 6.00
CA THR A 98 -3.96 14.46 6.30
C THR A 98 -3.92 14.74 7.80
N LEU A 99 -4.44 13.81 8.61
CA LEU A 99 -4.41 13.89 10.06
C LEU A 99 -2.98 13.93 10.60
N ALA A 100 -2.09 13.09 10.07
CA ALA A 100 -0.69 13.05 10.46
C ALA A 100 0.00 14.40 10.24
N ARG A 101 -0.21 15.05 9.08
CA ARG A 101 0.29 16.40 8.82
C ARG A 101 -0.24 17.44 9.82
N GLN A 102 -1.55 17.42 10.09
CA GLN A 102 -2.16 18.32 11.08
C GLN A 102 -1.58 18.14 12.48
N LYS A 103 -1.19 16.92 12.82
CA LYS A 103 -0.58 16.55 14.11
C LYS A 103 0.94 16.64 14.12
N GLN A 104 1.57 17.10 13.05
CA GLN A 104 3.03 17.16 12.88
C GLN A 104 3.72 15.80 13.09
N VAL A 105 3.04 14.72 12.71
CA VAL A 105 3.55 13.35 12.77
C VAL A 105 3.98 12.90 11.38
N ILE A 106 5.15 12.27 11.27
CA ILE A 106 5.66 11.72 10.02
C ILE A 106 5.05 10.34 9.81
N LEU A 107 4.06 10.25 8.92
CA LEU A 107 3.49 8.98 8.49
C LEU A 107 4.26 8.44 7.28
N CYS A 108 4.78 7.22 7.38
CA CYS A 108 5.40 6.54 6.26
C CYS A 108 5.08 5.04 6.25
N ALA A 109 5.11 4.43 5.07
CA ALA A 109 4.90 3.00 4.90
C ALA A 109 6.20 2.32 4.50
N VAL A 110 6.57 1.25 5.21
CA VAL A 110 7.82 0.51 4.98
C VAL A 110 7.47 -0.90 4.52
N SER A 111 8.03 -1.32 3.39
CA SER A 111 7.84 -2.65 2.84
C SER A 111 9.16 -3.36 2.57
N LYS A 112 9.32 -4.56 3.15
CA LYS A 112 10.39 -5.51 2.79
C LYS A 112 10.16 -6.14 1.42
N ASN A 113 8.88 -6.36 1.06
CA ASN A 113 8.46 -7.05 -0.14
C ASN A 113 7.82 -6.05 -1.11
N HIS A 114 8.59 -5.65 -2.12
CA HIS A 114 8.13 -4.68 -3.11
C HIS A 114 8.35 -5.20 -4.54
N THR A 115 7.58 -4.64 -5.47
CA THR A 115 7.63 -5.00 -6.90
C THR A 115 8.50 -4.06 -7.74
N ILE A 116 9.34 -3.23 -7.09
CA ILE A 116 10.24 -2.31 -7.79
C ILE A 116 11.22 -3.10 -8.67
N PRO A 117 11.22 -2.87 -10.00
CA PRO A 117 12.10 -3.58 -10.91
C PRO A 117 13.56 -3.23 -10.64
N PHE A 118 14.46 -4.19 -10.87
CA PHE A 118 15.91 -4.02 -10.77
C PHE A 118 16.45 -3.55 -9.40
N ALA A 119 15.67 -3.60 -8.32
CA ALA A 119 16.14 -3.23 -6.98
C ALA A 119 17.41 -3.98 -6.56
N HIS A 120 17.56 -5.26 -6.97
CA HIS A 120 18.78 -6.03 -6.76
C HIS A 120 20.00 -5.49 -7.54
N ARG A 121 19.79 -4.95 -8.75
CA ARG A 121 20.86 -4.31 -9.52
C ARG A 121 21.26 -2.98 -8.90
N ILE A 122 20.29 -2.19 -8.44
CA ILE A 122 20.56 -0.94 -7.70
C ILE A 122 21.38 -1.26 -6.45
N ALA A 123 21.00 -2.30 -5.68
CA ALA A 123 21.77 -2.73 -4.52
C ALA A 123 23.19 -3.19 -4.87
N LYS A 124 23.36 -3.88 -6.00
CA LYS A 124 24.69 -4.27 -6.51
C LYS A 124 25.52 -3.04 -6.89
N MET A 125 24.96 -2.08 -7.63
CA MET A 125 25.64 -0.84 -7.99
C MET A 125 26.02 -0.02 -6.76
N ALA A 126 25.16 0.04 -5.74
CA ALA A 126 25.47 0.70 -4.49
C ALA A 126 26.64 0.00 -3.77
N LYS A 127 26.66 -1.33 -3.76
CA LYS A 127 27.77 -2.12 -3.21
C LYS A 127 29.09 -1.87 -3.97
N ASP A 128 29.02 -1.81 -5.30
CA ASP A 128 30.20 -1.61 -6.16
C ASP A 128 30.78 -0.20 -6.00
N ASN A 129 29.93 0.82 -5.82
CA ASN A 129 30.36 2.22 -5.65
C ASN A 129 30.74 2.61 -4.23
N PHE A 130 30.03 2.11 -3.22
CA PHE A 130 30.18 2.54 -1.82
C PHE A 130 30.82 1.47 -0.92
N GLY A 131 31.04 0.27 -1.44
CA GLY A 131 31.64 -0.84 -0.71
C GLY A 131 30.64 -1.75 0.01
N VAL A 132 31.19 -2.84 0.57
CA VAL A 132 30.40 -3.87 1.27
C VAL A 132 29.93 -3.34 2.62
N GLY A 133 28.62 -3.35 2.85
CA GLY A 133 28.02 -2.88 4.10
C GLY A 133 27.74 -1.38 4.15
N ALA A 134 27.91 -0.68 3.03
CA ALA A 134 27.43 0.69 2.90
C ALA A 134 25.92 0.75 3.15
N LYS A 135 25.52 1.73 3.96
CA LYS A 135 24.12 2.10 4.17
C LYS A 135 23.75 3.14 3.13
N TRP A 136 22.66 2.94 2.42
CA TRP A 136 22.29 3.80 1.30
C TRP A 136 20.79 3.93 1.16
N PHE A 137 20.38 5.00 0.49
CA PHE A 137 19.01 5.22 0.04
C PHE A 137 19.03 5.89 -1.34
N CYS A 138 17.96 5.67 -2.09
CA CYS A 138 17.79 6.13 -3.45
C CYS A 138 16.32 6.49 -3.69
N LEU A 139 16.07 7.74 -4.09
CA LEU A 139 14.75 8.19 -4.50
C LEU A 139 14.34 7.48 -5.79
N LEU A 140 13.07 7.08 -5.88
CA LEU A 140 12.47 6.61 -7.11
C LEU A 140 11.60 7.73 -7.69
N PRO A 141 12.12 8.51 -8.66
CA PRO A 141 11.42 9.68 -9.14
C PRO A 141 10.17 9.29 -9.94
N SER A 142 9.12 10.07 -9.72
CA SER A 142 7.88 10.10 -10.47
C SER A 142 8.01 10.99 -11.69
N ARG A 143 7.03 10.89 -12.61
CA ARG A 143 6.91 11.81 -13.75
C ARG A 143 6.76 13.27 -13.32
N ASP A 144 6.22 13.49 -12.12
CA ASP A 144 6.00 14.82 -11.56
C ASP A 144 7.23 15.38 -10.83
N ASP A 145 8.31 14.60 -10.68
CA ASP A 145 9.52 15.03 -9.97
C ASP A 145 10.51 15.77 -10.92
N PRO A 146 11.26 16.76 -10.43
CA PRO A 146 12.26 17.47 -11.21
C PRO A 146 13.33 16.53 -11.77
N GLY A 147 13.51 16.50 -13.10
CA GLY A 147 14.40 15.57 -13.79
C GLY A 147 13.69 14.39 -14.47
N GLY A 148 12.36 14.27 -14.29
CA GLY A 148 11.51 13.30 -14.97
C GLY A 148 11.41 11.95 -14.26
N GLY A 149 10.44 11.15 -14.70
CA GLY A 149 10.20 9.80 -14.18
C GLY A 149 11.18 8.76 -14.75
N LEU A 150 11.31 7.63 -14.07
CA LEU A 150 12.06 6.50 -14.62
C LEU A 150 11.24 5.79 -15.70
N ASN A 151 11.76 5.67 -16.93
CA ASN A 151 11.04 4.94 -17.99
C ASN A 151 10.74 3.47 -17.61
N ILE A 152 11.56 2.88 -16.73
CA ILE A 152 11.38 1.50 -16.25
C ILE A 152 10.13 1.29 -15.37
N ILE A 153 9.44 2.37 -14.96
CA ILE A 153 8.21 2.32 -14.17
C ILE A 153 7.00 2.90 -14.91
N ASP A 154 7.15 3.32 -16.18
CA ASP A 154 6.08 4.00 -16.93
C ASP A 154 4.80 3.17 -17.14
N ASP A 155 4.93 1.86 -17.30
CA ASP A 155 3.79 0.94 -17.45
C ASP A 155 3.31 0.36 -16.10
N ARG A 156 3.87 0.81 -14.99
CA ARG A 156 3.54 0.32 -13.65
C ARG A 156 2.56 1.28 -12.99
N ALA A 157 1.27 0.93 -13.00
CA ALA A 157 0.19 1.74 -12.45
C ALA A 157 0.36 2.21 -10.98
N TYR A 158 1.30 1.63 -10.22
CA TYR A 158 1.46 1.87 -8.77
C TYR A 158 2.90 2.13 -8.34
N ILE A 159 3.81 2.42 -9.27
CA ILE A 159 5.19 2.81 -8.96
C ILE A 159 5.54 4.06 -9.79
N PRO A 160 5.75 5.22 -9.15
CA PRO A 160 5.56 5.49 -7.73
C PRO A 160 4.06 5.57 -7.37
N PRO A 161 3.66 5.35 -6.10
CA PRO A 161 2.27 5.58 -5.72
C PRO A 161 1.88 7.02 -5.94
N VAL A 162 0.62 7.20 -6.38
CA VAL A 162 0.00 8.52 -6.45
C VAL A 162 0.11 9.21 -5.08
N LEU A 163 0.57 10.46 -5.08
CA LEU A 163 0.74 11.29 -3.87
C LEU A 163 1.67 10.68 -2.80
N ALA A 164 2.61 9.81 -3.19
CA ALA A 164 3.69 9.38 -2.32
C ALA A 164 5.06 9.66 -2.96
N VAL A 165 6.09 9.65 -2.11
CA VAL A 165 7.50 9.76 -2.50
C VAL A 165 8.21 8.48 -2.06
N PRO A 166 8.43 7.52 -2.98
CA PRO A 166 9.05 6.26 -2.66
C PRO A 166 10.58 6.33 -2.73
N TYR A 167 11.22 5.70 -1.75
CA TYR A 167 12.65 5.45 -1.72
C TYR A 167 12.93 3.96 -1.63
N LEU A 168 14.01 3.52 -2.26
CA LEU A 168 14.70 2.30 -1.88
C LEU A 168 15.76 2.62 -0.84
N PHE A 169 15.94 1.74 0.14
CA PHE A 169 17.01 1.87 1.12
C PHE A 169 17.55 0.52 1.56
N SER A 170 18.79 0.53 2.04
CA SER A 170 19.39 -0.59 2.75
C SER A 170 20.25 -0.08 3.89
N PHE A 171 19.95 -0.55 5.10
CA PHE A 171 20.74 -0.28 6.31
C PHE A 171 21.57 -1.49 6.78
N SER A 172 21.47 -2.63 6.07
CA SER A 172 22.14 -3.87 6.40
C SER A 172 22.64 -4.59 5.17
N ARG A 173 23.82 -5.19 5.26
CA ARG A 173 24.44 -5.98 4.18
C ARG A 173 23.71 -7.29 3.87
N ASN A 174 22.94 -7.80 4.84
CA ASN A 174 22.37 -9.15 4.79
C ASN A 174 20.96 -9.20 4.21
N ASN A 175 20.34 -8.05 3.94
CA ASN A 175 18.97 -7.97 3.47
C ASN A 175 18.87 -7.38 2.07
N ARG A 176 17.80 -7.76 1.37
CA ARG A 176 17.35 -7.06 0.17
C ARG A 176 17.02 -5.61 0.55
N PRO A 177 17.22 -4.64 -0.37
CA PRO A 177 16.77 -3.28 -0.11
C PRO A 177 15.27 -3.29 0.19
N SER A 178 14.87 -2.46 1.14
CA SER A 178 13.48 -2.23 1.47
C SER A 178 12.99 -0.98 0.76
N ARG A 179 11.67 -0.85 0.67
CA ARG A 179 11.00 0.34 0.16
C ARG A 179 10.41 1.13 1.33
N ILE A 180 10.49 2.44 1.26
CA ILE A 180 9.75 3.34 2.15
C ILE A 180 9.02 4.39 1.32
N ASP A 181 7.75 4.61 1.63
CA ASP A 181 6.91 5.62 1.00
C ASP A 181 6.58 6.72 2.00
N PHE A 182 6.81 7.97 1.62
CA PHE A 182 6.40 9.14 2.37
C PHE A 182 5.19 9.82 1.73
N ASP A 183 4.38 10.49 2.54
CA ASP A 183 3.34 11.41 2.05
C ASP A 183 3.98 12.53 1.23
N ARG A 184 3.50 12.74 0.00
CA ARG A 184 4.11 13.72 -0.93
C ARG A 184 3.97 15.15 -0.45
N VAL A 185 2.84 15.51 0.15
CA VAL A 185 2.61 16.87 0.65
C VAL A 185 3.61 17.16 1.77
N TRP A 186 3.70 16.26 2.75
CA TRP A 186 4.69 16.38 3.82
C TRP A 186 6.13 16.47 3.28
N TRP A 187 6.50 15.61 2.32
CA TRP A 187 7.84 15.58 1.76
C TRP A 187 8.21 16.89 1.05
N LEU A 188 7.27 17.46 0.29
CA LEU A 188 7.46 18.74 -0.40
C LEU A 188 7.61 19.91 0.59
N GLU A 189 6.91 19.86 1.72
CA GLU A 189 6.95 20.90 2.75
C GLU A 189 8.22 20.83 3.62
N ASN A 190 8.78 19.64 3.83
CA ASN A 190 9.80 19.41 4.87
C ASN A 190 11.16 18.94 4.35
N ILE A 191 11.21 18.33 3.16
CA ILE A 191 12.42 17.73 2.62
C ILE A 191 12.87 18.47 1.36
N PHE A 192 11.95 18.68 0.42
CA PHE A 192 12.25 19.32 -0.86
C PHE A 192 12.51 20.82 -0.73
N VAL A 193 13.56 21.31 -1.37
CA VAL A 193 13.85 22.73 -1.50
C VAL A 193 13.90 23.11 -2.99
N PRO A 194 12.90 23.85 -3.51
CA PRO A 194 12.86 24.25 -4.91
C PRO A 194 14.13 24.98 -5.35
N GLY A 195 14.76 24.49 -6.42
CA GLY A 195 15.99 25.09 -6.96
C GLY A 195 17.27 24.81 -6.16
N ASP A 196 17.18 24.08 -5.05
CA ASP A 196 18.34 23.72 -4.21
C ASP A 196 18.42 22.20 -3.97
N PRO A 197 18.99 21.46 -4.93
CA PRO A 197 19.15 20.01 -4.81
C PRO A 197 20.14 19.62 -3.70
N MET A 198 21.08 20.50 -3.33
CA MET A 198 22.06 20.22 -2.28
C MET A 198 21.40 20.22 -0.90
N THR A 199 20.61 21.25 -0.61
CA THR A 199 19.84 21.31 0.65
C THR A 199 18.79 20.21 0.71
N THR A 200 18.10 19.93 -0.40
CA THR A 200 17.19 18.78 -0.48
C THR A 200 17.91 17.48 -0.09
N ARG A 201 19.12 17.25 -0.62
CA ARG A 201 19.91 16.07 -0.33
C ARG A 201 20.36 15.98 1.14
N GLU A 202 20.70 17.10 1.76
CA GLU A 202 21.03 17.13 3.19
C GLU A 202 19.80 16.84 4.07
N ASN A 203 18.63 17.35 3.71
CA ASN A 203 17.37 17.02 4.39
C ASN A 203 17.05 15.52 4.29
N GLU A 204 17.21 14.93 3.10
CA GLU A 204 17.06 13.49 2.92
C GLU A 204 18.04 12.68 3.78
N LYS A 205 19.32 13.09 3.82
CA LYS A 205 20.32 12.41 4.68
C LYS A 205 19.95 12.50 6.15
N ALA A 206 19.47 13.65 6.62
CA ALA A 206 19.01 13.82 8.00
C ALA A 206 17.85 12.86 8.31
N LEU A 207 16.84 12.80 7.43
CA LEU A 207 15.72 11.88 7.52
C LEU A 207 16.18 10.41 7.59
N PHE A 208 17.03 9.98 6.66
CA PHE A 208 17.51 8.60 6.61
C PHE A 208 18.45 8.23 7.76
N LYS A 209 19.12 9.20 8.38
CA LYS A 209 19.90 8.98 9.61
C LYS A 209 19.00 8.65 10.80
N GLU A 210 17.83 9.27 10.89
CA GLU A 210 16.84 8.95 11.92
C GLU A 210 16.21 7.58 11.70
N LEU A 211 15.85 7.25 10.45
CA LEU A 211 15.36 5.92 10.10
C LEU A 211 16.39 4.82 10.37
N GLU A 212 17.66 5.08 10.06
CA GLU A 212 18.77 4.18 10.35
C GLU A 212 18.89 3.93 11.85
N PHE A 213 18.81 4.99 12.66
CA PHE A 213 18.83 4.88 14.12
C PHE A 213 17.71 3.95 14.65
N MET A 214 16.49 4.10 14.13
CA MET A 214 15.35 3.23 14.47
C MET A 214 15.50 1.78 13.98
N SER A 215 16.53 1.48 13.19
CA SER A 215 16.75 0.18 12.53
C SER A 215 18.06 -0.51 12.98
N ARG A 216 18.70 -0.03 14.04
CA ARG A 216 20.04 -0.49 14.48
C ARG A 216 20.08 -1.85 15.17
N ASP A 217 18.96 -2.36 15.63
CA ASP A 217 18.93 -3.65 16.29
C ASP A 217 19.33 -4.75 15.31
N ALA A 218 20.41 -5.47 15.64
CA ALA A 218 21.01 -6.47 14.77
C ALA A 218 20.04 -7.61 14.41
N ARG A 219 19.05 -7.90 15.28
CA ARG A 219 18.04 -8.95 15.05
C ARG A 219 17.14 -8.64 13.85
N TRP A 220 16.96 -7.35 13.55
CA TRP A 220 16.04 -6.88 12.52
C TRP A 220 16.73 -6.46 11.24
N TYR A 221 18.06 -6.62 11.15
CA TYR A 221 18.84 -6.47 9.92
C TYR A 221 18.49 -5.20 9.12
N GLY A 222 18.43 -4.05 9.80
CA GLY A 222 18.18 -2.76 9.14
C GLY A 222 16.70 -2.48 8.84
N TYR A 223 15.76 -3.25 9.40
CA TYR A 223 14.34 -2.93 9.41
C TYR A 223 13.95 -2.23 10.73
N PRO A 224 13.03 -1.24 10.72
CA PRO A 224 12.65 -0.51 11.92
C PRO A 224 12.13 -1.43 13.04
N VAL A 225 12.68 -1.28 14.24
CA VAL A 225 12.42 -2.19 15.37
C VAL A 225 10.96 -2.19 15.79
N ALA A 226 10.35 -1.00 15.91
CA ALA A 226 8.95 -0.87 16.30
C ALA A 226 8.02 -1.62 15.34
N LEU A 227 8.32 -1.54 14.04
CA LEU A 227 7.53 -2.21 13.01
C LEU A 227 7.73 -3.73 13.04
N ALA A 228 8.95 -4.20 13.28
CA ALA A 228 9.21 -5.63 13.48
C ALA A 228 8.49 -6.21 14.70
N LEU A 229 8.49 -5.50 15.83
CA LEU A 229 7.80 -5.94 17.03
C LEU A 229 6.29 -5.99 16.83
N ALA A 230 5.73 -4.99 16.15
CA ALA A 230 4.31 -4.99 15.78
C ALA A 230 3.98 -6.19 14.87
N HIS A 231 4.80 -6.45 13.85
CA HIS A 231 4.63 -7.57 12.94
C HIS A 231 4.62 -8.92 13.67
N GLU A 232 5.59 -9.18 14.54
CA GLU A 232 5.63 -10.43 15.31
C GLU A 232 4.46 -10.55 16.29
N SER A 233 4.02 -9.43 16.88
CA SER A 233 2.92 -9.42 17.85
C SER A 233 1.55 -9.63 17.19
N CYS A 234 1.42 -9.32 15.90
CA CYS A 234 0.20 -9.51 15.12
C CYS A 234 0.18 -10.82 14.33
N LYS A 235 1.25 -11.62 14.41
CA LYS A 235 1.35 -12.88 13.68
C LYS A 235 0.48 -13.94 14.36
N LEU A 236 -0.54 -14.41 13.65
CA LEU A 236 -1.34 -15.54 14.08
C LEU A 236 -0.53 -16.84 13.92
N SER A 237 -0.37 -17.57 15.02
CA SER A 237 0.24 -18.90 14.99
C SER A 237 -0.71 -19.93 14.35
N PHE A 238 -0.17 -21.09 14.00
CA PHE A 238 -0.99 -22.20 13.50
C PHE A 238 -2.10 -22.58 14.50
N GLU A 239 -1.78 -22.54 15.79
CA GLU A 239 -2.72 -22.89 16.85
C GLU A 239 -3.83 -21.84 16.99
N ASP A 240 -3.51 -20.56 16.85
CA ASP A 240 -4.51 -19.48 16.83
C ASP A 240 -5.48 -19.65 15.65
N LEU A 241 -4.95 -20.01 14.48
CA LEU A 241 -5.76 -20.27 13.29
C LEU A 241 -6.64 -21.52 13.45
N ARG A 242 -6.13 -22.57 14.12
CA ARG A 242 -6.90 -23.78 14.43
C ARG A 242 -8.07 -23.44 15.36
N LEU A 243 -7.80 -22.73 16.45
CA LEU A 243 -8.81 -22.33 17.42
C LEU A 243 -9.86 -21.40 16.81
N ALA A 244 -9.44 -20.43 16.00
CA ALA A 244 -10.36 -19.53 15.29
C ALA A 244 -11.32 -20.28 14.36
N ARG A 245 -10.84 -21.34 13.69
CA ARG A 245 -11.69 -22.20 12.84
C ARG A 245 -12.70 -22.99 13.67
N GLU A 246 -12.29 -23.52 14.82
CA GLU A 246 -13.18 -24.25 15.73
C GLU A 246 -14.29 -23.35 16.27
N ILE A 247 -13.93 -22.17 16.80
CA ILE A 247 -14.90 -21.16 17.25
C ILE A 247 -15.84 -20.75 16.12
N SER A 248 -15.32 -20.49 14.92
CA SER A 248 -16.16 -20.12 13.77
C SER A 248 -17.15 -21.23 13.41
N SER A 249 -16.73 -22.49 13.47
CA SER A 249 -17.59 -23.65 13.25
C SER A 249 -18.70 -23.75 14.29
N ASP A 250 -18.39 -23.52 15.55
CA ASP A 250 -19.37 -23.60 16.64
C ASP A 250 -20.37 -22.44 16.60
N VAL A 251 -19.92 -21.22 16.30
CA VAL A 251 -20.81 -20.07 16.06
C VAL A 251 -21.75 -20.36 14.89
N LEU A 252 -21.25 -20.89 13.77
CA LEU A 252 -22.09 -21.27 12.61
C LEU A 252 -23.14 -22.33 12.98
N LYS A 253 -22.80 -23.26 13.89
CA LYS A 253 -23.75 -24.23 14.44
C LYS A 253 -24.82 -23.58 15.29
N GLU A 254 -24.42 -22.72 16.20
CA GLU A 254 -25.32 -22.02 17.11
C GLU A 254 -26.36 -21.18 16.36
N ILE A 255 -25.93 -20.45 15.33
CA ILE A 255 -26.81 -19.59 14.52
C ILE A 255 -27.57 -20.35 13.41
N GLY A 256 -27.50 -21.68 13.39
CA GLY A 256 -28.26 -22.53 12.46
C GLY A 256 -27.81 -22.45 11.00
N LEU A 257 -26.60 -21.94 10.72
CA LEU A 257 -26.06 -21.78 9.37
C LEU A 257 -25.27 -22.99 8.86
N VAL A 258 -25.34 -24.13 9.55
CA VAL A 258 -24.65 -25.40 9.20
C VAL A 258 -25.16 -26.01 7.89
N ASN A 259 -26.34 -25.61 7.41
CA ASN A 259 -27.07 -26.29 6.33
C ASN A 259 -26.91 -25.68 4.93
N HIS A 260 -25.75 -25.11 4.63
CA HIS A 260 -25.31 -25.09 3.24
C HIS A 260 -24.04 -25.90 3.14
N LYS A 261 -24.08 -26.96 2.31
CA LYS A 261 -22.89 -27.50 1.64
C LYS A 261 -22.02 -26.29 1.35
N THR A 262 -20.91 -26.13 2.07
CA THR A 262 -19.79 -25.36 1.58
C THR A 262 -19.60 -25.90 0.18
N GLN A 263 -19.97 -25.12 -0.84
CA GLN A 263 -19.64 -25.48 -2.20
C GLN A 263 -18.15 -25.82 -2.14
N PRO A 264 -17.71 -26.96 -2.70
CA PRO A 264 -16.29 -27.30 -2.66
C PRO A 264 -15.54 -26.04 -3.05
N LEU A 265 -14.62 -25.61 -2.18
CA LEU A 265 -13.71 -24.51 -2.49
C LEU A 265 -13.25 -24.77 -3.93
N ARG A 266 -13.46 -23.81 -4.83
CA ARG A 266 -13.17 -24.03 -6.25
C ARG A 266 -11.77 -24.64 -6.35
N ALA A 267 -11.62 -25.64 -7.21
CA ALA A 267 -10.39 -26.42 -7.32
C ALA A 267 -9.14 -25.58 -7.74
N ASP A 268 -9.34 -24.30 -8.08
CA ASP A 268 -8.28 -23.33 -8.39
C ASP A 268 -7.57 -22.77 -7.14
N PHE A 269 -8.01 -23.10 -5.91
CA PHE A 269 -7.43 -22.60 -4.65
C PHE A 269 -6.16 -23.31 -4.14
N ASN A 270 -5.69 -24.38 -4.80
CA ASN A 270 -4.55 -25.21 -4.35
C ASN A 270 -3.28 -25.11 -5.23
N GLN A 271 -3.07 -24.01 -5.97
CA GLN A 271 -1.80 -23.75 -6.65
C GLN A 271 -1.07 -22.55 -6.08
#